data_AF-A0AAV4HD98-F1
#
_entry.id   AF-A0AAV4HD98-F1
#
_cell.length_a   1.000
_cell.length_b   1.000
_cell.length_c   1.000
_cell.angle_alpha   90.00
_cell.angle_beta   90.00
_cell.angle_gamma   90.00
#
_symmetry.space_group_name_H-M   'P 1'
#
loop_
_entity.id
_entity.type
_entity.pdbx_description
1 polymer ?
#
loop_
_entity_poly.entity_id
_entity_poly.type
_entity_poly.pdbx_seq_one_letter_code
_entity_poly.pdbx_strand_id
1 'polypeptide(L)'
;MALKYAEKKTNTTTKNENKRKETANEETKETKTTNRRKRRITWFNPPYSKNVSSNIGKKSFNLLNSCFPPNHKLHKVINKNTVKLSYI
;
A
#
# COMPACT_ATOMS: atom_id res chain seq x y z
N MET A 1 -36.26 -27.37 8.93
CA MET A 1 -35.20 -26.49 8.39
C MET A 1 -34.98 -25.18 9.17
N ALA A 2 -35.51 -25.00 10.40
CA ALA A 2 -35.37 -23.73 11.15
C ALA A 2 -34.48 -23.81 12.40
N LEU A 3 -34.08 -24.99 12.88
CA LEU A 3 -33.43 -25.13 14.20
C LEU A 3 -31.88 -25.03 14.18
N LYS A 4 -31.22 -25.09 13.02
CA LYS A 4 -29.74 -24.93 12.94
C LYS A 4 -29.25 -23.48 12.93
N TYR A 5 -30.16 -22.49 12.84
CA TYR A 5 -29.78 -21.09 12.70
C TYR A 5 -29.68 -20.34 14.03
N ALA A 6 -30.23 -20.89 15.13
CA ALA A 6 -30.28 -20.23 16.43
C ALA A 6 -29.05 -20.52 17.33
N GLU A 7 -28.40 -21.67 17.18
CA GLU A 7 -27.26 -22.06 18.04
C GLU A 7 -25.92 -21.39 17.68
N LYS A 8 -25.83 -20.70 16.54
CA LYS A 8 -24.59 -19.99 16.14
C LYS A 8 -24.43 -18.60 16.79
N LYS A 9 -25.40 -18.12 17.57
CA LYS A 9 -25.40 -16.74 18.11
C LYS A 9 -25.02 -16.60 19.59
N THR A 10 -24.78 -17.68 20.33
CA THR A 10 -24.46 -17.61 21.78
C THR A 10 -23.00 -17.88 22.13
N ASN A 11 -22.14 -18.23 21.15
CA ASN A 11 -20.73 -18.58 21.39
C ASN A 11 -19.72 -17.43 21.16
N THR A 12 -20.18 -16.23 20.83
CA THR A 12 -19.31 -15.09 20.49
C THR A 12 -19.17 -14.04 21.59
N THR A 13 -19.95 -14.11 22.67
CA THR A 13 -19.96 -13.07 23.70
C THR A 13 -19.00 -13.37 24.86
N THR A 14 -18.74 -14.64 25.18
CA THR A 14 -17.88 -15.07 26.29
C THR A 14 -16.43 -15.43 25.88
N LYS A 15 -15.95 -14.92 24.75
CA LYS A 15 -14.52 -14.98 24.37
C LYS A 15 -13.80 -13.63 24.44
N ASN A 16 -14.54 -12.53 24.48
CA ASN A 16 -13.98 -11.18 24.38
C ASN A 16 -13.70 -10.52 25.74
N GLU A 17 -14.19 -11.08 26.83
CA GLU A 17 -14.01 -10.51 28.17
C GLU A 17 -12.64 -10.88 28.78
N ASN A 18 -12.13 -12.07 28.46
CA ASN A 18 -10.79 -12.51 28.89
C ASN A 18 -9.65 -11.85 28.11
N LYS A 19 -9.92 -11.27 26.92
CA LYS A 19 -8.90 -10.52 26.17
C LYS A 19 -8.64 -9.12 26.73
N ARG A 20 -9.50 -8.60 27.62
CA ARG A 20 -9.39 -7.25 28.19
C ARG A 20 -8.69 -7.21 29.56
N LYS A 21 -8.39 -8.37 30.17
CA LYS A 21 -7.79 -8.44 31.52
C LYS A 21 -6.29 -8.79 31.56
N GLU A 22 -5.64 -8.95 30.41
CA GLU A 22 -4.20 -9.19 30.30
C GLU A 22 -3.36 -7.91 30.07
N THR A 23 -3.97 -6.72 30.14
CA THR A 23 -3.25 -5.43 30.05
C THR A 23 -3.06 -4.82 31.42
N ALA A 24 -2.34 -5.51 32.30
CA ALA A 24 -1.89 -4.95 33.58
C ALA A 24 -0.61 -5.63 34.04
N ASN A 25 0.37 -5.79 33.15
CA ASN A 25 1.78 -5.82 33.52
C ASN A 25 2.68 -5.81 32.27
N GLU A 26 3.91 -5.35 32.51
CA GLU A 26 5.08 -5.40 31.62
C GLU A 26 5.30 -4.25 30.63
N GLU A 27 6.09 -3.31 31.15
CA GLU A 27 7.31 -2.78 30.53
C GLU A 27 7.15 -1.79 29.38
N THR A 28 7.77 -0.63 29.58
CA THR A 28 8.12 0.39 28.59
C THR A 28 8.79 -0.22 27.36
N LYS A 29 7.96 -0.68 26.41
CA LYS A 29 8.41 -0.99 25.05
C LYS A 29 8.68 0.35 24.38
N GLU A 30 9.95 0.74 24.34
CA GLU A 30 10.42 1.75 23.40
C GLU A 30 9.85 1.43 22.03
N THR A 31 8.93 2.26 21.56
CA THR A 31 8.38 2.12 20.22
C THR A 31 9.52 2.43 19.26
N LYS A 32 10.17 1.39 18.74
CA LYS A 32 11.09 1.51 17.60
C LYS A 32 10.30 2.21 16.49
N THR A 33 10.49 3.52 16.37
CA THR A 33 9.94 4.32 15.29
C THR A 33 10.57 3.77 14.04
N THR A 34 9.80 2.97 13.30
CA THR A 34 10.24 2.46 12.00
C THR A 34 10.46 3.69 11.14
N ASN A 35 11.74 3.98 10.88
CA ASN A 35 12.17 5.18 10.19
C ASN A 35 11.71 5.06 8.73
N ARG A 36 10.46 5.49 8.46
CA ARG A 36 9.85 5.40 7.13
C ARG A 36 10.64 6.34 6.23
N ARG A 37 11.41 5.75 5.31
CA ARG A 37 12.18 6.52 4.33
C ARG A 37 11.24 7.47 3.58
N LYS A 38 11.44 8.78 3.73
CA LYS A 38 10.76 9.79 2.90
C LYS A 38 11.25 9.63 1.46
N ARG A 39 10.40 9.11 0.57
CA ARG A 39 10.70 9.01 -0.87
C ARG A 39 10.48 10.38 -1.50
N ARG A 40 11.43 10.84 -2.31
CA ARG A 40 11.23 12.01 -3.18
C ARG A 40 10.38 11.54 -4.37
N ILE A 41 9.08 11.86 -4.34
CA ILE A 41 8.13 11.47 -5.38
C ILE A 41 8.04 12.57 -6.41
N THR A 42 8.20 12.22 -7.68
CA THR A 42 7.93 13.09 -8.82
C THR A 42 6.59 12.71 -9.40
N TRP A 43 5.69 13.68 -9.51
CA TRP A 43 4.42 13.51 -10.22
C TRP A 43 4.60 13.86 -11.68
N PHE A 44 4.25 12.92 -12.55
CA PHE A 44 4.22 13.13 -14.00
C PHE A 44 2.75 13.06 -14.45
N ASN A 45 2.31 14.12 -15.13
CA ASN A 45 0.97 14.22 -15.70
C ASN A 45 1.11 14.48 -17.20
N PRO A 46 1.20 13.42 -18.04
CA PRO A 46 1.29 13.61 -19.48
C PRO A 46 -0.01 14.25 -20.00
N PRO A 47 0.06 15.00 -21.11
CA PRO A 47 -1.10 15.66 -21.68
C PRO A 47 -2.21 14.64 -21.98
N TYR A 48 -3.42 14.94 -21.52
CA TYR A 48 -4.58 14.09 -21.71
C TYR A 48 -5.08 14.12 -23.15
N SER A 49 -5.45 12.95 -23.66
CA SER A 49 -6.12 12.77 -24.93
C SER A 49 -7.15 11.64 -24.85
N LYS A 50 -8.42 11.96 -25.13
CA LYS A 50 -9.53 11.00 -25.21
C LYS A 50 -9.32 9.93 -26.28
N ASN A 51 -8.55 10.25 -27.32
CA ASN A 51 -8.33 9.37 -28.46
C ASN A 51 -7.34 8.24 -28.12
N VAL A 52 -6.64 8.34 -26.99
CA VAL A 52 -5.69 7.30 -26.59
C VAL A 52 -6.41 6.23 -25.79
N SER A 53 -6.82 5.17 -26.48
CA SER A 53 -7.38 3.96 -25.86
C SER A 53 -6.34 3.10 -25.14
N SER A 54 -5.05 3.32 -25.44
CA SER A 54 -3.98 2.47 -24.92
C SER A 54 -3.65 2.78 -23.46
N ASN A 55 -3.26 1.76 -22.69
CA ASN A 55 -2.82 1.92 -21.30
C ASN A 55 -1.49 2.70 -21.23
N ILE A 56 -1.60 4.03 -21.18
CA ILE A 56 -0.48 4.97 -21.10
C ILE A 56 0.37 4.70 -19.87
N GLY A 57 -0.25 4.39 -18.72
CA GLY A 57 0.48 4.03 -17.50
C GLY A 57 1.49 2.92 -17.72
N LYS A 58 1.04 1.80 -18.28
CA LYS A 58 1.91 0.66 -18.59
C LYS A 58 3.01 1.06 -19.57
N LYS A 59 2.68 1.80 -20.63
CA LYS A 59 3.66 2.25 -21.64
C LYS A 59 4.72 3.18 -21.03
N SER A 60 4.31 4.18 -20.25
CA SER A 60 5.23 5.10 -19.57
C SER A 60 6.14 4.37 -18.58
N PHE A 61 5.61 3.44 -17.80
CA PHE A 61 6.43 2.65 -16.87
C PHE A 61 7.39 1.69 -17.58
N ASN A 62 7.03 1.17 -18.76
CA ASN A 62 7.94 0.40 -19.59
C ASN A 62 9.07 1.26 -20.16
N LEU A 63 8.74 2.47 -20.63
CA LEU A 63 9.74 3.45 -21.08
C LEU A 63 10.68 3.86 -19.94
N LEU A 64 10.16 4.10 -18.74
CA LEU A 64 11.00 4.41 -17.58
C LEU A 64 12.04 3.31 -17.30
N ASN A 65 11.62 2.05 -17.37
CA ASN A 65 12.53 0.91 -17.20
C ASN A 65 13.56 0.80 -18.33
N SER A 66 13.16 1.10 -19.57
CA SER A 66 14.03 0.99 -20.74
C SER A 66 15.05 2.13 -20.81
N CYS A 67 14.62 3.37 -20.54
CA CYS A 67 15.47 4.55 -20.64
C CYS A 67 16.34 4.75 -19.40
N PHE A 68 15.87 4.30 -18.23
CA PHE A 68 16.59 4.42 -16.96
C PHE A 68 16.80 3.02 -16.34
N PRO A 69 17.63 2.16 -16.95
CA PRO A 69 17.99 0.87 -16.35
C PRO A 69 18.80 1.08 -15.04
N PRO A 70 18.98 0.05 -14.21
CA PRO A 70 19.65 0.18 -12.90
C PRO A 70 21.02 0.86 -12.91
N ASN A 71 21.77 0.70 -13.99
CA ASN A 71 23.12 1.25 -14.17
C ASN A 71 23.12 2.71 -14.66
N HIS A 72 21.96 3.27 -15.00
CA HIS A 72 21.85 4.64 -15.50
C HIS A 72 22.01 5.66 -14.37
N LYS A 73 22.78 6.73 -14.62
CA LYS A 73 23.09 7.78 -13.62
C LYS A 73 21.86 8.35 -12.91
N LEU A 74 20.75 8.48 -13.63
CA LEU A 74 19.48 9.03 -13.12
C LEU A 74 18.52 8.00 -12.52
N HIS A 75 18.81 6.71 -12.58
CA HIS A 75 17.88 5.66 -12.13
C HIS A 75 17.52 5.79 -10.64
N LYS A 76 18.45 6.27 -9.80
CA LYS A 76 18.19 6.52 -8.38
C LYS A 76 17.08 7.56 -8.14
N VAL A 77 16.92 8.50 -9.07
CA VAL A 77 15.94 9.60 -8.98
C VAL A 77 14.69 9.28 -9.79
N ILE A 78 14.85 8.69 -10.98
CA ILE A 78 13.78 8.42 -11.94
C ILE A 78 13.65 6.91 -12.11
N ASN A 79 12.66 6.32 -11.45
CA ASN A 79 12.30 4.90 -11.57
C ASN A 79 10.81 4.70 -11.22
N LYS A 80 10.32 3.46 -11.35
CA LYS A 80 8.94 3.08 -11.05
C LYS A 80 8.50 3.38 -9.61
N ASN A 81 9.43 3.46 -8.66
CA ASN A 81 9.14 3.67 -7.24
C ASN A 81 9.13 5.16 -6.85
N THR A 82 9.76 6.02 -7.66
CA THR A 82 9.87 7.47 -7.41
C THR A 82 8.93 8.28 -8.31
N VAL A 83 8.56 7.78 -9.49
CA VAL A 83 7.64 8.47 -10.39
C VAL A 83 6.21 7.97 -10.18
N LYS A 84 5.29 8.90 -9.90
CA LYS A 84 3.85 8.65 -9.88
C LYS A 84 3.25 9.24 -11.14
N LEU A 85 2.50 8.43 -11.87
CA LEU A 85 1.75 8.88 -13.03
C LEU A 85 0.31 9.20 -12.60
N SER A 86 -0.12 10.42 -12.85
CA SER A 86 -1.54 10.76 -12.89
C SER A 86 -1.89 10.98 -14.36
N TYR A 87 -2.98 10.39 -14.83
CA TYR A 87 -3.53 10.65 -16.15
C TYR A 87 -5.04 10.79 -15.94
N ILE A 88 -5.50 12.04 -15.93
CA ILE A 88 -6.88 12.44 -15.67
C ILE A 88 -7.58 12.56 -17.01
#